data_AF-A0A1S3DQU0-F1
#
_entry.id   AF-A0A1S3DQU0-F1
#
_cell.length_a   1.000
_cell.length_b   1.000
_cell.length_c   1.000
_cell.angle_alpha   90.00
_cell.angle_beta   90.00
_cell.angle_gamma   90.00
#
_symmetry.space_group_name_H-M   'P 1'
#
loop_
_entity.id
_entity.type
_entity.pdbx_description
1 polymer ?
#
loop_
_entity_poly.entity_id
_entity_poly.type
_entity_poly.pdbx_seq_one_letter_code
_entity_poly.pdbx_strand_id
1 'polypeptide(L)'
;MSTQPYVFIFRDEKDPVERALVNLATAQVEYSEDQQAMVRVPFSFSVVTKHGGYLMQTAGAREVHEWLYAINPLLAGQIRSKTSRRQPPASPALGPSSTQCLPQ
;
A
#
# COMPACT_ATOMS: atom_id res chain seq x y z
N MET A 1 -28.55 -1.68 11.87
CA MET A 1 -27.48 -2.31 12.68
C MET A 1 -26.16 -1.98 12.01
N SER A 2 -25.24 -1.31 12.70
CA SER A 2 -23.90 -1.04 12.17
C SER A 2 -23.01 -2.23 12.47
N THR A 3 -22.54 -2.95 11.46
CA THR A 3 -21.50 -3.98 11.62
C THR A 3 -20.18 -3.25 11.82
N GLN A 4 -19.73 -3.11 13.06
CA GLN A 4 -18.39 -2.58 13.32
C GLN A 4 -17.35 -3.58 12.78
N PRO A 5 -16.46 -3.16 11.85
CA PRO A 5 -15.43 -4.04 11.34
C PRO A 5 -14.32 -4.20 12.40
N TYR A 6 -13.99 -5.44 12.73
CA TYR A 6 -12.93 -5.78 13.67
C TYR A 6 -11.89 -6.71 13.02
N VAL A 7 -10.65 -6.62 13.50
CA VAL A 7 -9.58 -7.58 13.18
C VAL A 7 -9.11 -8.23 14.47
N PHE A 8 -8.99 -9.56 14.42
CA PHE A 8 -8.40 -10.37 15.48
C PHE A 8 -6.95 -10.68 15.11
N ILE A 9 -6.06 -10.62 16.11
CA ILE A 9 -4.65 -10.95 15.95
C ILE A 9 -4.34 -12.15 16.83
N PHE A 10 -3.78 -13.18 16.21
CA PHE A 10 -3.28 -14.39 16.83
C PHE A 10 -1.79 -14.52 16.55
N ARG A 11 -1.08 -15.34 17.33
CA ARG A 11 0.35 -15.58 17.07
C ARG A 11 0.58 -16.39 15.79
N ASP A 12 -0.28 -17.37 15.55
CA ASP A 12 -0.33 -18.24 14.38
C ASP A 12 -1.73 -18.87 14.29
N GLU A 13 -2.01 -19.62 13.21
CA GLU A 13 -3.33 -20.21 12.94
C GLU A 13 -3.82 -21.18 14.02
N LYS A 14 -2.91 -21.75 14.83
CA LYS A 14 -3.25 -22.73 15.87
C LYS A 14 -3.25 -22.11 17.26
N ASP A 15 -2.90 -20.82 17.42
CA ASP A 15 -2.93 -20.14 18.71
C ASP A 15 -4.39 -19.93 19.15
N PRO A 16 -4.87 -20.60 20.21
CA PRO A 16 -6.25 -20.41 20.68
C PRO A 16 -6.42 -19.06 21.41
N VAL A 17 -5.34 -18.31 21.64
CA VAL A 17 -5.36 -17.07 22.42
C VAL A 17 -5.40 -15.85 21.50
N GLU A 18 -6.47 -15.07 21.62
CA GLU A 18 -6.56 -13.73 21.03
C GLU A 18 -5.53 -12.80 21.67
N ARG A 19 -4.64 -12.22 20.86
CA ARG A 19 -3.59 -11.29 21.30
C ARG A 19 -4.02 -9.83 21.19
N ALA A 20 -4.86 -9.53 20.20
CA ALA A 20 -5.45 -8.21 20.06
C ALA A 20 -6.78 -8.28 19.30
N LEU A 21 -7.65 -7.33 19.61
CA LEU A 21 -8.87 -7.02 18.88
C LEU A 21 -8.82 -5.55 18.48
N VAL A 22 -8.81 -5.29 17.18
CA VAL A 22 -8.70 -3.92 16.64
C VAL A 22 -10.04 -3.51 16.04
N ASN A 23 -10.64 -2.44 16.56
CA ASN A 23 -11.83 -1.82 15.97
C ASN A 23 -11.41 -0.94 14.78
N LEU A 24 -11.62 -1.45 13.56
CA LEU A 24 -11.26 -0.76 12.34
C LEU A 24 -12.09 0.49 12.07
N ALA A 25 -13.28 0.63 12.68
CA ALA A 25 -14.07 1.86 12.56
C ALA A 25 -13.37 3.09 13.18
N THR A 26 -12.47 2.85 14.13
CA THR A 26 -11.75 3.90 14.87
C THR A 26 -10.25 3.91 14.61
N ALA A 27 -9.72 2.86 14.00
CA ALA A 27 -8.30 2.76 13.68
C ALA A 27 -7.97 3.59 12.43
N GLN A 28 -6.76 4.13 12.41
CA GLN A 28 -6.17 4.75 11.22
C GLN A 28 -5.27 3.73 10.53
N VAL A 29 -5.40 3.63 9.21
CA VAL A 29 -4.53 2.79 8.39
C VAL A 29 -3.58 3.70 7.64
N GLU A 30 -2.29 3.41 7.73
CA GLU A 30 -1.24 4.19 7.08
C GLU A 30 -0.37 3.31 6.20
N TYR A 31 -0.01 3.85 5.04
CA TYR A 31 0.89 3.21 4.09
C TYR A 31 1.71 4.26 3.34
N SER A 32 3.03 4.10 3.35
CA SER A 32 3.96 4.94 2.60
C SER A 32 5.19 4.14 2.21
N GLU A 33 5.62 4.25 0.94
CA GLU A 33 6.85 3.62 0.45
C GLU A 33 8.08 4.15 1.20
N ASP A 34 8.12 5.46 1.49
CA ASP A 34 9.21 6.09 2.23
C ASP A 34 9.26 5.60 3.68
N GLN A 35 8.09 5.42 4.31
CA GLN A 35 8.01 4.88 5.68
C GLN A 35 8.47 3.41 5.72
N GLN A 36 8.08 2.60 4.73
CA GLN A 36 8.57 1.22 4.61
C GLN A 36 10.10 1.17 4.50
N ALA A 37 10.68 2.02 3.64
CA ALA A 37 12.12 2.09 3.47
C ALA A 37 12.85 2.45 4.78
N MET A 38 12.25 3.32 5.58
CA MET A 38 12.78 3.72 6.89
C MET A 38 12.67 2.62 7.94
N VAL A 39 11.53 1.92 8.00
CA VAL A 39 11.24 0.88 9.01
C VAL A 39 11.97 -0.43 8.71
N ARG A 40 12.49 -0.60 7.48
CA ARG A 40 13.20 -1.81 7.02
C ARG A 40 12.38 -3.10 7.12
N VAL A 41 11.06 -3.00 7.15
CA VAL A 41 10.13 -4.13 7.12
C VAL A 41 9.39 -4.06 5.78
N PRO A 42 9.76 -4.89 4.79
CA PRO A 42 9.12 -4.87 3.49
C PRO A 42 7.68 -5.33 3.58
N PHE A 43 6.86 -4.88 2.62
CA PHE A 43 5.47 -5.33 2.47
C PHE A 43 4.63 -5.10 3.72
N SER A 44 4.80 -3.95 4.35
CA SER A 44 4.15 -3.59 5.61
C SER A 44 3.26 -2.37 5.52
N PHE A 45 2.25 -2.33 6.38
CA PHE A 45 1.40 -1.16 6.62
C PHE A 45 1.14 -1.02 8.10
N SER A 46 0.74 0.17 8.54
CA SER A 46 0.49 0.44 9.96
C SER A 46 -1.01 0.55 10.23
N VAL A 47 -1.43 0.01 11.37
CA VAL A 47 -2.77 0.20 11.93
C VAL A 47 -2.62 0.88 13.28
N VAL A 48 -3.02 2.14 13.36
CA VAL A 48 -2.88 2.98 14.54
C VAL A 48 -4.23 3.10 15.23
N THR A 49 -4.24 2.78 16.52
CA THR A 49 -5.40 2.93 17.41
C THR A 49 -5.12 4.01 18.45
N LYS A 50 -6.12 4.37 19.24
CA LYS A 50 -5.95 5.28 20.39
C LYS A 50 -4.90 4.80 21.40
N HIS A 51 -4.70 3.48 21.51
CA HIS A 51 -3.89 2.87 22.57
C HIS A 51 -2.55 2.34 22.08
N GLY A 52 -2.26 2.42 20.78
CA GLY A 52 -1.02 1.91 20.21
C GLY A 52 -1.12 1.66 18.71
N GLY A 53 0.02 1.37 18.09
CA GLY A 53 0.14 1.03 16.67
C GLY A 53 0.59 -0.41 16.45
N TYR A 54 0.07 -1.02 15.40
CA TYR A 54 0.48 -2.32 14.90
C TYR A 54 1.16 -2.13 13.54
N LEU A 55 2.34 -2.73 13.38
CA LEU A 55 2.98 -2.86 12.08
C LEU A 55 2.64 -4.24 11.52
N MET A 56 1.91 -4.26 10.41
CA MET A 56 1.43 -5.48 9.79
C MET A 56 2.31 -5.80 8.59
N GLN A 57 3.08 -6.88 8.66
CA GLN A 57 3.85 -7.41 7.53
C GLN A 57 3.03 -8.49 6.81
N THR A 58 3.09 -8.49 5.48
CA THR A 58 2.43 -9.48 4.63
C THR A 58 3.46 -10.29 3.84
N ALA A 59 3.04 -11.37 3.18
CA ALA A 59 3.96 -12.22 2.43
C ALA A 59 4.51 -11.56 1.16
N GLY A 60 3.89 -10.48 0.67
CA GLY A 60 4.35 -9.79 -0.52
C GLY A 60 3.54 -8.58 -0.94
N ALA A 61 4.05 -7.86 -1.94
CA ALA A 61 3.47 -6.61 -2.42
C ALA A 61 1.99 -6.74 -2.84
N ARG A 62 1.61 -7.85 -3.49
CA ARG A 62 0.22 -8.09 -3.87
C ARG A 62 -0.70 -8.17 -2.65
N GLU A 63 -0.27 -8.91 -1.64
CA GLU A 63 -1.07 -9.17 -0.45
C GLU A 63 -1.29 -7.90 0.39
N VAL A 64 -0.28 -7.04 0.51
CA VAL A 64 -0.45 -5.69 1.09
C VAL A 64 -1.64 -4.97 0.47
N HIS A 65 -1.75 -4.98 -0.86
CA HIS A 65 -2.83 -4.27 -1.54
C HIS A 65 -4.18 -4.93 -1.28
N GLU A 66 -4.26 -6.27 -1.29
CA GLU A 66 -5.49 -7.00 -0.97
C GLU A 66 -5.97 -6.66 0.46
N TRP A 67 -5.07 -6.63 1.44
CA TRP A 67 -5.37 -6.20 2.81
C TRP A 67 -5.80 -4.74 2.90
N LEU A 68 -5.08 -3.82 2.24
CA LEU A 68 -5.46 -2.40 2.21
C LEU A 68 -6.84 -2.19 1.58
N TYR A 69 -7.18 -2.93 0.53
CA TYR A 69 -8.51 -2.87 -0.07
C TYR A 69 -9.62 -3.36 0.85
N ALA A 70 -9.35 -4.44 1.62
CA ALA A 70 -10.32 -4.98 2.56
C ALA A 70 -10.55 -4.05 3.77
N ILE A 71 -9.51 -3.35 4.23
CA ILE A 71 -9.55 -2.55 5.45
C ILE A 71 -9.85 -1.06 5.17
N ASN A 72 -9.20 -0.46 4.16
CA ASN A 72 -9.34 0.95 3.81
C ASN A 72 -9.30 1.15 2.27
N PRO A 73 -10.43 0.91 1.57
CA PRO A 73 -10.49 0.98 0.11
C PRO A 73 -10.16 2.36 -0.45
N LEU A 74 -10.39 3.43 0.32
CA LEU A 74 -10.05 4.80 -0.08
C LEU A 74 -8.54 5.01 -0.12
N LEU A 75 -7.82 4.63 0.94
CA LEU A 75 -6.36 4.69 0.97
C LEU A 75 -5.77 3.85 -0.17
N ALA A 76 -6.28 2.63 -0.37
CA ALA A 76 -5.86 1.78 -1.47
C ALA A 76 -6.05 2.50 -2.82
N GLY A 77 -7.19 3.16 -3.03
CA GLY A 77 -7.48 3.94 -4.25
C GLY A 77 -6.53 5.10 -4.47
N GLN A 78 -6.19 5.82 -3.40
CA GLN A 78 -5.23 6.93 -3.45
C GLN A 78 -3.83 6.45 -3.86
N ILE A 79 -3.36 5.33 -3.29
CA ILE A 79 -2.06 4.73 -3.64
C ILE A 79 -2.03 4.38 -5.12
N ARG A 80 -3.04 3.64 -5.62
CA ARG A 80 -3.12 3.26 -7.04
C ARG A 80 -3.11 4.47 -7.98
N SER A 81 -3.87 5.51 -7.63
CA SER A 81 -3.96 6.73 -8.44
C SER A 81 -2.63 7.49 -8.50
N LYS A 82 -1.90 7.56 -7.38
CA LYS A 82 -0.57 8.18 -7.31
C LYS A 82 0.45 7.41 -8.15
N THR A 83 0.44 6.08 -8.10
CA THR A 83 1.35 5.23 -8.89
C THR A 83 1.07 5.34 -10.38
N SER A 84 -0.20 5.38 -10.80
CA SER A 84 -0.58 5.54 -12.21
C SER A 84 -0.10 6.88 -12.80
N ARG A 85 -0.14 7.97 -12.04
CA ARG A 85 0.35 9.29 -12.49
C ARG A 85 1.88 9.36 -12.62
N ARG A 86 2.62 8.49 -11.93
CA ARG A 86 4.09 8.41 -12.03
C ARG A 86 4.58 7.69 -13.29
N GLN A 87 3.68 7.14 -14.12
CA GLN A 87 4.07 6.57 -15.40
C GLN A 87 4.65 7.69 -16.29
N PRO A 88 5.90 7.56 -16.79
CA PRO A 88 6.47 8.56 -17.66
C PRO A 88 5.60 8.72 -18.91
N PRO A 89 5.46 9.94 -19.47
CA PRO A 89 4.72 10.12 -20.72
C PRO A 89 5.33 9.21 -21.77
N ALA A 90 4.48 8.41 -22.43
CA ALA A 90 4.89 7.57 -23.54
C ALA A 90 5.70 8.41 -24.52
N SER A 91 6.95 8.00 -24.78
CA SER A 91 7.86 8.70 -25.69
C SER A 91 7.15 8.98 -27.02
N PRO A 92 7.13 10.23 -27.52
CA PRO A 92 6.58 10.49 -28.83
C PRO A 92 7.43 9.75 -29.87
N ALA A 93 6.76 8.96 -30.71
CA ALA A 93 7.38 8.21 -31.80
C ALA A 93 8.29 9.13 -32.63
N LEU A 94 9.55 8.73 -32.78
CA LEU A 94 10.51 9.37 -33.68
C LEU A 94 9.98 9.28 -35.12
N GLY A 95 9.63 10.44 -35.69
CA GLY A 95 9.37 10.59 -37.12
C GLY A 95 10.65 10.46 -37.97
N PRO A 96 10.53 10.23 -39.28
CA PRO A 96 11.63 9.82 -40.13
C PRO A 96 12.63 10.97 -40.39
N SER A 97 13.92 10.65 -40.23
CA SER A 97 15.06 11.53 -40.47
C SER A 97 15.08 12.07 -41.90
N SER A 98 15.06 13.40 -42.03
CA SER A 98 15.30 14.11 -43.29
C SER A 98 16.76 14.54 -43.41
N THR A 99 17.31 14.19 -44.57
CA THR A 99 18.60 14.45 -45.23
C THR A 99 19.10 15.93 -45.26
N GLN A 100 20.44 16.08 -45.45
CA GLN A 100 21.26 17.26 -45.86
C GLN A 100 21.89 18.11 -44.74
N CYS A 101 23.12 18.66 -44.82
CA CYS A 101 24.08 18.89 -45.91
C CYS A 101 25.51 19.08 -45.33
N LEU A 102 26.58 18.76 -46.08
CA LEU A 102 27.98 19.13 -45.78
C LEU A 102 28.33 20.46 -46.50
N PRO A 103 29.07 21.40 -45.89
CA PRO A 103 29.71 22.48 -46.62
C PRO A 103 31.12 22.08 -47.13
N GLN A 104 31.52 22.72 -48.22
CA GLN A 104 32.83 22.61 -48.87
C GLN A 104 33.99 23.13 -48.02
#